data_AF-A0A5K7YFI9-F1
#
_entry.id   AF-A0A5K7YFI9-F1
#
_cell.length_a   1.000
_cell.length_b   1.000
_cell.length_c   1.000
_cell.angle_alpha   90.00
_cell.angle_beta   90.00
_cell.angle_gamma   90.00
#
_symmetry.space_group_name_H-M   'P 1'
#
loop_
_entity.id
_entity.type
_entity.pdbx_description
1 polymer ?
#
loop_
_entity_poly.entity_id
_entity_poly.type
_entity_poly.pdbx_seq_one_letter_code
_entity_poly.pdbx_strand_id
1 'polypeptide(L)'
;MLKRHLPYHESDHILNIAYNYLAGGSCLQDIELLRNDEGWLNALGAQIIPDPTTAGDFLRRFAEPDICSFMDAKNTVRKKVRQLQPATFLREAIINVDGTICANTGQ
;
A
#
# COMPACT_ATOMS: atom_id res chain seq x y z
N MET A 1 -2.16 13.82 5.39
CA MET A 1 -1.53 14.97 4.73
C MET A 1 -1.67 14.78 3.24
N LEU A 2 -2.49 15.61 2.58
CA LEU A 2 -2.52 15.81 1.12
C LEU A 2 -2.69 17.32 0.88
N LYS A 3 -1.82 18.11 1.51
CA LYS A 3 -1.72 19.57 1.30
C LYS A 3 -0.63 19.84 0.27
N ARG A 4 -1.04 20.03 -0.98
CA ARG A 4 -0.41 20.91 -1.98
C ARG A 4 1.13 20.84 -2.08
N HIS A 5 1.70 19.64 -2.24
CA HIS A 5 3.10 19.49 -2.66
C HIS A 5 3.12 19.01 -4.11
N LEU A 6 3.68 19.84 -5.00
CA LEU A 6 4.21 19.39 -6.28
C LEU A 6 5.73 19.53 -6.20
N PRO A 7 6.50 18.48 -6.53
CA PRO A 7 6.05 17.13 -6.88
C PRO A 7 5.37 16.41 -5.68
N TYR A 8 4.44 15.48 -5.94
CA TYR A 8 3.79 14.69 -4.89
C TYR A 8 4.84 13.94 -4.03
N HIS A 9 4.57 13.74 -2.74
CA HIS A 9 5.41 12.83 -1.95
C HIS A 9 5.19 11.39 -2.40
N GLU A 10 6.20 10.53 -2.23
CA GLU A 10 6.06 9.09 -2.54
C GLU A 10 4.90 8.45 -1.76
N SER A 11 4.67 8.90 -0.52
CA SER A 11 3.52 8.48 0.28
C SER A 11 2.18 8.85 -0.34
N ASP A 12 2.09 9.99 -1.03
CA ASP A 12 0.85 10.44 -1.65
C ASP A 12 0.47 9.51 -2.82
N HIS A 13 1.45 9.07 -3.60
CA HIS A 13 1.24 8.08 -4.66
C HIS A 13 0.78 6.73 -4.09
N ILE A 14 1.46 6.24 -3.05
CA ILE A 14 1.13 4.96 -2.41
C ILE A 14 -0.29 5.01 -1.82
N LEU A 15 -0.62 6.06 -1.08
CA LEU A 15 -1.94 6.22 -0.47
C LEU A 15 -3.03 6.33 -1.53
N ASN A 16 -2.80 7.09 -2.60
CA ASN A 16 -3.78 7.23 -3.68
C ASN A 16 -4.12 5.89 -4.34
N ILE A 17 -3.10 5.07 -4.66
CA ILE A 17 -3.30 3.74 -5.26
C ILE A 17 -4.01 2.80 -4.28
N ALA A 18 -3.63 2.82 -3.00
CA ALA A 18 -4.27 1.99 -1.98
C ALA A 18 -5.74 2.38 -1.77
N TYR A 19 -6.04 3.68 -1.72
CA TYR A 19 -7.40 4.15 -1.55
C TYR A 19 -8.27 3.91 -2.78
N ASN A 20 -7.71 3.97 -3.99
CA ASN A 20 -8.42 3.56 -5.20
C ASN A 20 -8.93 2.12 -5.07
N TYR A 21 -8.09 1.19 -4.61
CA TYR A 21 -8.49 -0.19 -4.36
C TYR A 21 -9.57 -0.29 -3.26
N LEU A 22 -9.40 0.41 -2.13
CA LEU A 22 -10.38 0.39 -1.03
C LEU A 22 -11.73 1.00 -1.42
N ALA A 23 -11.75 1.94 -2.36
CA ALA A 23 -12.97 2.51 -2.93
C ALA A 23 -13.64 1.57 -3.96
N GLY A 24 -13.12 0.35 -4.17
CA GLY A 24 -13.65 -0.62 -5.12
C GLY A 24 -13.05 -0.51 -6.53
N GLY A 25 -12.04 0.33 -6.72
CA GLY A 25 -11.30 0.42 -7.97
C GLY A 25 -10.50 -0.86 -8.26
N SER A 26 -10.38 -1.18 -9.53
CA SER A 26 -9.69 -2.37 -10.04
C SER A 26 -8.49 -2.04 -10.95
N CYS A 27 -8.42 -0.80 -11.44
CA CYS A 27 -7.35 -0.32 -12.30
C CYS A 27 -6.98 1.14 -11.97
N LEU A 28 -5.84 1.63 -12.50
CA LEU A 28 -5.39 3.01 -12.25
C LEU A 28 -6.33 4.05 -12.85
N GLN A 29 -7.02 3.71 -13.93
CA GLN A 29 -7.97 4.60 -14.60
C GLN A 29 -9.15 4.96 -13.70
N ASP A 30 -9.50 4.09 -12.74
CA ASP A 30 -10.58 4.35 -11.78
C ASP A 30 -10.28 5.56 -10.87
N ILE A 31 -9.00 5.93 -10.73
CA ILE A 31 -8.57 7.16 -10.03
C ILE A 31 -9.19 8.41 -10.68
N GLU A 32 -9.49 8.37 -11.98
CA GLU A 32 -10.14 9.48 -12.69
C GLU A 32 -11.54 9.77 -12.15
N LEU A 33 -12.26 8.76 -11.66
CA LEU A 33 -13.55 8.96 -11.00
C LEU A 33 -13.35 9.66 -9.65
N LEU A 34 -12.42 9.16 -8.85
CA LEU A 34 -12.15 9.64 -7.49
C LEU A 34 -11.60 11.07 -7.45
N ARG A 35 -10.75 11.45 -8.41
CA ARG A 35 -10.17 12.80 -8.46
C ARG A 35 -11.17 13.88 -8.86
N ASN A 36 -12.31 13.49 -9.43
CA ASN A 36 -13.41 14.38 -9.80
C ASN A 36 -14.57 14.32 -8.80
N ASP A 37 -14.44 13.51 -7.74
CA ASP A 37 -15.44 13.39 -6.67
C ASP A 37 -15.08 14.32 -5.50
N GLU A 38 -15.88 15.38 -5.33
CA GLU A 38 -15.68 16.34 -4.24
C GLU A 38 -15.85 15.71 -2.84
N GLY A 39 -16.78 14.76 -2.69
CA GLY A 39 -17.01 14.07 -1.42
C GLY A 39 -15.81 13.23 -1.01
N TRP A 40 -15.22 12.53 -1.98
CA TRP A 40 -13.99 11.78 -1.81
C TRP A 40 -12.80 12.67 -1.43
N LEU A 41 -12.56 13.75 -2.19
CA LEU A 41 -11.49 14.70 -1.92
C LEU A 41 -11.64 15.34 -0.54
N ASN A 42 -12.86 15.72 -0.16
CA ASN A 42 -13.18 16.24 1.17
C ASN A 42 -12.92 15.21 2.27
N ALA A 43 -13.29 13.94 2.07
CA ALA A 43 -13.04 12.86 3.02
C ALA A 43 -11.54 12.62 3.24
N LEU A 44 -10.72 12.75 2.19
CA LEU A 44 -9.27 12.66 2.28
C LEU A 44 -8.61 13.96 2.80
N GLY A 45 -9.37 15.06 2.91
CA GLY A 45 -8.83 16.38 3.19
C GLY A 45 -7.84 16.84 2.11
N ALA A 46 -8.05 16.41 0.87
CA ALA A 46 -7.21 16.65 -0.28
C ALA A 46 -7.89 17.63 -1.25
N GLN A 47 -7.11 18.48 -1.91
CA GLN A 47 -7.62 19.32 -3.01
C GLN A 47 -7.41 18.65 -4.37
N ILE A 48 -6.41 17.77 -4.45
CA ILE A 48 -6.03 17.05 -5.66
C ILE A 48 -5.33 15.76 -5.23
N ILE A 49 -5.46 14.73 -6.06
CA ILE A 49 -4.75 13.47 -5.95
C ILE A 49 -4.03 13.19 -7.29
N PRO A 50 -2.94 12.40 -7.29
CA PRO A 50 -2.25 12.00 -8.51
C PRO A 50 -3.23 11.41 -9.52
N ASP A 51 -3.15 11.85 -10.78
CA ASP A 51 -3.96 11.27 -11.85
C ASP A 51 -3.48 9.87 -12.27
N PRO A 52 -4.26 9.12 -13.07
CA PRO A 52 -3.87 7.78 -13.50
C PRO A 52 -2.49 7.71 -14.17
N THR A 53 -2.14 8.72 -14.99
CA THR A 53 -0.85 8.77 -15.69
C THR A 53 0.29 9.02 -14.72
N THR A 54 0.11 9.94 -13.77
CA THR A 54 1.05 10.27 -12.71
C THR A 54 1.27 9.09 -11.76
N ALA A 55 0.22 8.33 -11.44
CA ALA A 55 0.32 7.07 -10.71
C ALA A 55 1.10 6.01 -11.51
N GLY A 56 0.86 5.93 -12.82
CA GLY A 56 1.63 5.08 -13.73
C GLY A 56 3.12 5.45 -13.78
N ASP A 57 3.44 6.74 -13.89
CA ASP A 57 4.81 7.26 -13.89
C ASP A 57 5.54 6.89 -12.60
N PHE A 58 4.86 7.00 -11.45
CA PHE A 58 5.39 6.56 -10.17
C PHE A 58 5.70 5.06 -10.16
N LEU A 59 4.78 4.21 -10.64
CA LEU A 59 4.97 2.76 -10.64
C LEU A 59 6.09 2.30 -11.58
N ARG A 60 6.32 3.00 -12.71
CA ARG A 60 7.43 2.67 -13.64
C ARG A 60 8.82 2.85 -13.04
N ARG A 61 8.94 3.51 -11.89
CA ARG A 61 10.20 3.66 -11.16
C ARG A 61 10.68 2.35 -10.53
N PHE A 62 9.81 1.35 -10.41
CA PHE A 62 10.10 0.09 -9.74
C PHE A 62 10.10 -1.07 -10.72
N ALA A 63 11.12 -1.90 -10.65
CA ALA A 63 11.24 -3.14 -11.38
C ALA A 63 11.07 -4.35 -10.44
N GLU A 64 10.98 -5.56 -11.01
CA GLU A 64 10.89 -6.81 -10.26
C GLU A 64 11.92 -6.93 -9.11
N PRO A 65 13.22 -6.59 -9.30
CA PRO A 65 14.20 -6.67 -8.21
C PRO A 65 13.90 -5.75 -7.03
N ASP A 66 13.29 -4.59 -7.26
CA ASP A 66 12.90 -3.65 -6.21
C ASP A 66 11.77 -4.26 -5.35
N ILE A 67 10.81 -4.92 -6.00
CA ILE A 67 9.71 -5.60 -5.33
C ILE A 67 10.24 -6.77 -4.49
N CYS A 68 11.14 -7.59 -5.04
CA CYS A 68 11.79 -8.67 -4.30
C CYS A 68 12.56 -8.14 -3.09
N SER A 69 13.34 -7.08 -3.27
CA SER A 69 14.10 -6.44 -2.19
C SER A 69 13.19 -5.91 -1.09
N PHE A 70 12.05 -5.30 -1.45
CA PHE A 70 11.04 -4.87 -0.49
C PHE A 70 10.42 -6.03 0.29
N MET A 71 10.07 -7.12 -0.40
CA MET A 71 9.53 -8.33 0.25
C MET A 71 10.53 -8.91 1.26
N ASP A 72 11.81 -8.97 0.90
CA ASP A 72 12.88 -9.47 1.78
C ASP A 72 13.12 -8.55 2.99
N ALA A 73 13.14 -7.24 2.78
CA ALA A 73 13.25 -6.27 3.85
C ALA A 73 12.07 -6.39 4.83
N LYS A 74 10.84 -6.45 4.31
CA LYS A 74 9.62 -6.66 5.10
C LYS A 74 9.70 -7.97 5.88
N ASN A 75 10.08 -9.07 5.24
CA ASN A 75 10.20 -10.38 5.89
C ASN A 75 11.25 -10.37 7.02
N THR A 76 12.36 -9.67 6.82
CA THR A 76 13.41 -9.49 7.83
C THR A 76 12.90 -8.73 9.05
N VAL A 77 12.20 -7.61 8.84
CA VAL A 77 11.58 -6.83 9.94
C VAL A 77 10.50 -7.65 10.65
N ARG A 78 9.64 -8.34 9.89
CA ARG A 78 8.57 -9.19 10.44
C ARG A 78 9.11 -10.27 11.38
N LYS A 79 10.24 -10.89 11.07
CA LYS A 79 10.89 -11.87 11.97
C LYS A 79 11.26 -11.23 13.31
N LYS A 80 11.85 -10.03 13.30
CA LYS A 80 12.21 -9.28 14.52
C LYS A 80 10.96 -8.91 15.32
N VAL A 81 9.94 -8.36 14.67
CA VAL A 81 8.67 -7.99 15.32
C VAL A 81 8.00 -9.21 15.95
N ARG A 82 8.03 -10.37 15.29
CA ARG A 82 7.49 -11.63 15.83
C ARG A 82 8.19 -12.08 17.12
N GLN A 83 9.50 -11.88 17.23
CA GLN A 83 10.26 -12.21 18.44
C GLN A 83 9.91 -11.32 19.64
N LEU A 84 9.36 -10.13 19.39
CA LEU A 84 8.90 -9.20 20.44
C LEU A 84 7.48 -9.52 20.94
N GLN A 85 6.77 -10.47 20.32
CA GLN A 85 5.39 -10.78 20.67
C GLN A 85 5.31 -11.66 21.94
N PRO A 86 4.28 -11.49 22.78
CA PRO A 86 4.11 -12.31 23.96
C PRO A 86 3.84 -13.78 23.60
N ALA A 87 4.17 -14.70 24.50
CA ALA A 87 3.94 -16.14 24.30
C ALA A 87 2.46 -16.48 24.03
N THR A 88 1.53 -15.67 24.56
CA THR A 88 0.09 -15.81 24.27
C THR A 88 -0.24 -15.53 22.80
N PHE A 89 0.42 -14.55 22.18
CA PHE A 89 0.26 -14.24 20.76
C PHE A 89 0.83 -15.35 19.86
N LEU A 90 1.90 -16.03 20.29
CA LEU A 90 2.55 -17.11 19.55
C LEU A 90 1.85 -18.47 19.67
N ARG A 91 0.80 -18.56 20.51
CA ARG A 91 0.08 -19.82 20.77
C ARG A 91 -0.75 -20.28 19.58
N GLU A 92 -1.22 -19.35 18.75
CA GLU A 92 -2.07 -19.64 17.60
C GLU A 92 -1.48 -19.00 16.34
N ALA A 93 -1.46 -19.77 15.26
CA ALA A 93 -1.07 -19.27 13.95
C ALA A 93 -2.33 -18.83 13.20
N ILE A 94 -2.49 -17.52 13.00
CA ILE A 94 -3.56 -16.97 12.15
C ILE A 94 -3.05 -16.96 10.71
N ILE A 95 -3.68 -17.76 9.85
CA ILE A 95 -3.44 -17.74 8.40
C ILE A 95 -4.51 -16.86 7.79
N ASN A 96 -4.11 -15.69 7.28
CA ASN A 96 -5.03 -14.83 6.56
C ASN A 96 -5.02 -15.21 5.07
N VAL A 97 -6.19 -15.59 4.53
CA VAL A 97 -6.33 -16.12 3.15
C VAL A 97 -6.16 -15.03 2.09
N ASP A 98 -6.42 -13.77 2.43
CA ASP A 98 -6.31 -12.62 1.53
C ASP A 98 -4.99 -11.83 1.67
N GLY A 99 -4.11 -12.22 2.59
CA GLY A 99 -2.94 -11.41 2.93
C GLY A 99 -1.75 -12.22 3.43
N THR A 100 -0.89 -12.64 2.51
CA THR A 100 0.44 -13.26 2.76
C THR A 100 0.39 -14.73 3.18
N ILE A 101 0.31 -15.64 2.20
CA ILE A 101 0.75 -17.03 2.39
C ILE A 101 2.28 -17.00 2.57
N CYS A 102 2.76 -17.03 3.81
CA CYS A 102 4.13 -17.44 4.09
C CYS A 102 4.09 -18.88 4.57
N ALA A 103 4.58 -19.81 3.75
CA ALA A 103 4.92 -21.14 4.22
C ALA A 103 5.97 -21.01 5.35
N ASN A 104 5.73 -21.61 6.50
CA ASN A 104 6.75 -21.85 7.52
C ASN A 104 7.21 -23.31 7.40
N THR A 105 8.50 -23.55 7.58
CA THR A 105 9.09 -24.91 7.48
C THR A 105 8.93 -25.74 8.75
N GLY A 106 8.11 -25.28 9.72
CA GLY A 106 7.82 -26.06 10.94
C GLY A 106 9.03 -26.46 11.78
N GLN A 107 10.17 -25.76 11.66
CA GLN A 107 11.36 -25.94 12.50
C GLN A 107 11.44 -24.84 13.56
#